data_AF-A0A1H0EK52-F1
#
_entry.id   AF-A0A1H0EK52-F1
#
_cell.length_a   1.000
_cell.length_b   1.000
_cell.length_c   1.000
_cell.angle_alpha   90.00
_cell.angle_beta   90.00
_cell.angle_gamma   90.00
#
_symmetry.space_group_name_H-M   'P 1'
#
loop_
_entity.id
_entity.type
_entity.pdbx_description
1 polymer ?
#
loop_
_entity_poly.entity_id
_entity_poly.type
_entity_poly.pdbx_seq_one_letter_code
_entity_poly.pdbx_strand_id
1 'polypeptide(L)'
;MRTRLVMAGLVLLLTPADPARSQAIEPVCPSPHDRTVAITFDDLPYTRAGDAGGQELAAVARATNEAILAGLAVRNVPAIGFVVERRVQALGEIGQALLEPWNTGQFELGNHSANHPDSNTLDVDAFRREVIDGEATIRPMVEKAGRTLRFFRFPYNHLGDTDQRREAFERVLGERGYHLAGSTIDTSDYVFDAAYERALARSDTAMVRRIEDAYIDYSRVEIAYYADLNRKVLGCEPPGILLLHANRINAATIDRILGLFRSTGYRFVSLEEAQAHPAYRQPPRFATKFGPMWGYRWARERDLKVNGSKEEEPPAWVTRYSDPDAPL
;
A
#
# COMPACT_ATOMS: atom_id res chain seq x y z
N MET A 1 -38.49 -73.94 28.99
CA MET A 1 -37.75 -73.32 27.87
C MET A 1 -38.60 -72.17 27.30
N ARG A 2 -37.92 -71.09 26.88
CA ARG A 2 -38.42 -69.81 26.30
C ARG A 2 -38.76 -68.71 27.31
N THR A 3 -38.44 -67.44 27.14
CA THR A 3 -37.35 -66.65 26.52
C THR A 3 -37.51 -65.26 27.15
N ARG A 4 -36.42 -64.60 27.57
CA ARG A 4 -36.43 -63.22 28.08
C ARG A 4 -36.73 -62.22 26.94
N LEU A 5 -37.41 -61.12 27.25
CA LEU A 5 -37.23 -59.86 26.53
C LEU A 5 -37.25 -58.71 27.57
N VAL A 6 -36.10 -58.07 27.76
CA VAL A 6 -35.94 -56.84 28.56
C VAL A 6 -35.86 -55.70 27.55
N MET A 7 -36.83 -54.79 27.58
CA MET A 7 -36.80 -53.54 26.82
C MET A 7 -35.89 -52.53 27.55
N ALA A 8 -34.78 -52.16 26.91
CA ALA A 8 -33.94 -51.05 27.33
C ALA A 8 -34.52 -49.74 26.76
N GLY A 9 -34.99 -48.85 27.64
CA GLY A 9 -35.39 -47.50 27.29
C GLY A 9 -34.17 -46.61 27.08
N LEU A 10 -33.98 -46.11 25.87
CA LEU A 10 -32.97 -45.10 25.53
C LEU A 10 -33.49 -43.73 25.97
N VAL A 11 -32.92 -43.17 27.03
CA VAL A 11 -33.16 -41.77 27.44
C VAL A 11 -32.28 -40.88 26.55
N LEU A 12 -32.91 -40.17 25.60
CA LEU A 12 -32.25 -39.11 24.84
C LEU A 12 -32.07 -37.89 25.76
N LEU A 13 -30.83 -37.65 26.20
CA LEU A 13 -30.45 -36.39 26.81
C LEU A 13 -30.35 -35.33 25.70
N LEU A 14 -31.38 -34.50 25.59
CA LEU A 14 -31.36 -33.28 24.78
C LEU A 14 -30.43 -32.26 25.46
N THR A 15 -29.21 -32.12 24.94
CA THR A 15 -28.36 -30.97 25.26
C THR A 15 -28.96 -29.72 24.61
N PRO A 16 -29.18 -28.62 25.34
CA PRO A 16 -29.60 -27.38 24.71
C PRO A 16 -28.51 -26.93 23.74
N ALA A 17 -28.88 -26.70 22.49
CA ALA A 17 -27.99 -26.11 21.50
C ALA A 17 -27.60 -24.71 21.97
N ASP A 18 -26.30 -24.46 22.15
CA ASP A 18 -25.77 -23.13 22.36
C ASP A 18 -26.18 -22.25 21.17
N PRO A 19 -26.95 -21.16 21.37
CA PRO A 19 -27.15 -20.21 20.31
C PRO A 19 -25.79 -19.58 20.04
N ALA A 20 -25.21 -19.87 18.87
CA ALA A 20 -24.07 -19.13 18.37
C ALA A 20 -24.40 -17.65 18.50
N ARG A 21 -23.76 -16.97 19.47
CA ARG A 21 -23.82 -15.53 19.62
C ARG A 21 -23.36 -14.95 18.30
N SER A 22 -24.31 -14.48 17.49
CA SER A 22 -24.04 -13.43 16.52
C SER A 22 -23.56 -12.25 17.36
N GLN A 23 -22.25 -12.16 17.57
CA GLN A 23 -21.64 -10.95 18.12
C GLN A 23 -21.88 -9.89 17.03
N ALA A 24 -22.82 -8.98 17.30
CA ALA A 24 -22.91 -7.75 16.55
C ALA A 24 -21.50 -7.16 16.52
N ILE A 25 -20.96 -6.94 15.32
CA ILE A 25 -19.63 -6.37 15.15
C ILE A 25 -19.69 -4.97 15.76
N GLU A 26 -19.03 -4.80 16.91
CA GLU A 26 -18.95 -3.48 17.52
C GLU A 26 -18.28 -2.52 16.52
N PRO A 27 -18.86 -1.34 16.28
CA PRO A 27 -18.26 -0.36 15.40
C PRO A 27 -16.86 -0.02 15.92
N VAL A 28 -15.87 -0.01 15.02
CA VAL A 28 -14.47 0.29 15.36
C VAL A 28 -14.33 1.74 15.88
N CYS A 29 -15.32 2.58 15.59
CA CYS A 29 -15.34 4.00 15.91
C CYS A 29 -16.64 4.40 16.63
N PRO A 30 -16.57 5.02 17.82
CA PRO A 30 -17.74 5.52 18.53
C PRO A 30 -18.24 6.91 18.03
N SER A 31 -17.50 7.61 17.15
CA SER A 31 -17.86 8.94 16.63
C SER A 31 -17.41 9.16 15.18
N PRO A 32 -17.99 10.16 14.45
CA PRO A 32 -17.48 10.56 13.15
C PRO A 32 -16.02 11.01 13.27
N HIS A 33 -15.13 10.40 12.49
CA HIS A 33 -13.72 10.77 12.45
C HIS A 33 -13.49 11.94 11.48
N ASP A 34 -12.55 12.82 11.83
CA ASP A 34 -11.96 13.77 10.90
C ASP A 34 -11.41 13.01 9.69
N ARG A 35 -11.71 13.48 8.48
CA ARG A 35 -11.12 12.93 7.26
C ARG A 35 -9.64 13.24 7.25
N THR A 36 -8.81 12.21 7.40
CA THR A 36 -7.36 12.32 7.38
C THR A 36 -6.76 11.32 6.41
N VAL A 37 -5.64 11.67 5.79
CA VAL A 37 -4.93 10.79 4.87
C VAL A 37 -3.41 10.89 5.07
N ALA A 38 -2.73 9.75 5.09
CA ALA A 38 -1.28 9.66 4.97
C ALA A 38 -0.90 9.44 3.51
N ILE A 39 0.08 10.21 3.04
CA ILE A 39 0.64 10.08 1.68
C ILE A 39 1.90 9.24 1.74
N THR A 40 1.93 8.16 0.96
CA THR A 40 3.06 7.23 0.96
C THR A 40 3.54 6.98 -0.46
N PHE A 41 4.85 6.85 -0.60
CA PHE A 41 5.49 6.58 -1.89
C PHE A 41 6.25 5.27 -1.77
N ASP A 42 5.91 4.30 -2.60
CA ASP A 42 6.69 3.09 -2.74
C ASP A 42 7.82 3.33 -3.73
N ASP A 43 8.73 2.36 -3.77
CA ASP A 43 9.61 2.18 -4.90
C ASP A 43 10.73 3.25 -5.04
N LEU A 44 11.07 3.91 -3.93
CA LEU A 44 12.20 4.84 -3.85
C LEU A 44 13.55 4.14 -4.12
N PRO A 45 14.56 4.87 -4.63
CA PRO A 45 14.51 6.30 -4.96
C PRO A 45 13.73 6.64 -6.23
N TYR A 46 13.50 5.70 -7.13
CA TYR A 46 12.78 5.92 -8.38
C TYR A 46 12.27 4.60 -8.97
N THR A 47 11.06 4.57 -9.53
CA THR A 47 10.42 3.33 -10.00
C THR A 47 11.25 2.52 -10.98
N ARG A 48 11.92 3.22 -11.89
CA ARG A 48 12.64 2.65 -13.03
C ARG A 48 14.15 2.57 -12.82
N ALA A 49 14.63 2.83 -11.61
CA ALA A 49 16.05 2.66 -11.29
C ALA A 49 16.49 1.21 -11.52
N GLY A 50 17.49 1.02 -12.40
CA GLY A 50 17.93 -0.29 -12.87
C GLY A 50 17.52 -0.60 -14.32
N ASP A 51 16.61 0.19 -14.91
CA ASP A 51 16.34 0.16 -16.35
C ASP A 51 17.57 0.62 -17.14
N ALA A 52 17.64 0.22 -18.42
CA ALA A 52 18.63 0.78 -19.34
C ALA A 52 18.42 2.30 -19.49
N GLY A 53 19.48 3.10 -19.29
CA GLY A 53 19.38 4.57 -19.40
C GLY A 53 20.52 5.36 -18.77
N GLY A 54 21.36 4.75 -17.93
CA GLY A 54 22.60 5.37 -17.43
C GLY A 54 22.39 6.75 -16.78
N GLN A 55 23.15 7.75 -17.24
CA GLN A 55 23.11 9.12 -16.69
C GLN A 55 21.77 9.86 -16.92
N GLU A 56 21.07 9.57 -18.02
CA GLU A 56 19.78 10.20 -18.31
C GLU A 56 18.74 9.77 -17.26
N LEU A 57 18.72 8.47 -16.93
CA LEU A 57 17.85 7.93 -15.89
C LEU A 57 18.15 8.56 -14.52
N ALA A 58 19.42 8.79 -14.19
CA ALA A 58 19.84 9.45 -12.96
C ALA A 58 19.32 10.90 -12.87
N ALA A 59 19.36 11.65 -13.97
CA ALA A 59 18.81 13.01 -14.03
C ALA A 59 17.27 13.01 -13.90
N VAL A 60 16.60 12.06 -14.55
CA VAL A 60 15.14 11.88 -14.45
C VAL A 60 14.73 11.50 -13.02
N ALA A 61 15.45 10.58 -12.38
CA ALA A 61 15.21 10.19 -10.99
C ALA A 61 15.34 11.38 -10.02
N ARG A 62 16.37 12.22 -10.24
CA ARG A 62 16.56 13.46 -9.47
C ARG A 62 15.40 14.43 -9.65
N ALA A 63 15.06 14.77 -10.89
CA ALA A 63 13.97 15.70 -11.18
C ALA A 63 12.62 15.20 -10.62
N THR A 64 12.38 13.90 -10.69
CA THR A 64 11.18 13.24 -10.13
C THR A 64 11.13 13.41 -8.61
N ASN A 65 12.22 13.10 -7.90
CA ASN A 65 12.29 13.27 -6.44
C ASN A 65 12.09 14.72 -6.02
N GLU A 66 12.79 15.65 -6.67
CA GLU A 66 12.72 17.08 -6.36
C GLU A 66 11.30 17.62 -6.53
N ALA A 67 10.61 17.24 -7.62
CA ALA A 67 9.23 17.67 -7.87
C ALA A 67 8.24 17.13 -6.82
N ILE A 68 8.34 15.84 -6.47
CA ILE A 68 7.49 15.23 -5.43
C ILE A 68 7.71 15.93 -4.09
N LEU A 69 8.97 16.05 -3.64
CA LEU A 69 9.33 16.66 -2.37
C LEU A 69 8.91 18.13 -2.32
N ALA A 70 9.08 18.89 -3.41
CA ALA A 70 8.64 20.27 -3.49
C ALA A 70 7.11 20.40 -3.35
N GLY A 71 6.34 19.56 -4.05
CA GLY A 71 4.88 19.56 -3.98
C GLY A 71 4.35 19.28 -2.57
N LEU A 72 5.00 18.34 -1.86
CA LEU A 72 4.71 18.00 -0.47
C LEU A 72 5.10 19.12 0.50
N ALA A 73 6.32 19.67 0.37
CA ALA A 73 6.87 20.68 1.26
C ALA A 73 6.10 22.00 1.20
N VAL A 74 5.77 22.50 0.00
CA VAL A 74 4.97 23.72 -0.19
C VAL A 74 3.61 23.63 0.51
N ARG A 75 3.10 22.41 0.71
CA ARG A 75 1.78 22.15 1.30
C ARG A 75 1.85 21.62 2.73
N ASN A 76 3.03 21.52 3.34
CA ASN A 76 3.27 20.94 4.66
C ASN A 76 2.61 19.56 4.81
N VAL A 77 2.82 18.69 3.83
CA VAL A 77 2.26 17.33 3.80
C VAL A 77 3.31 16.35 4.34
N PRO A 78 3.08 15.71 5.51
CA PRO A 78 3.92 14.60 5.95
C PRO A 78 3.83 13.44 4.97
N ALA A 79 4.95 12.75 4.75
CA ALA A 79 4.99 11.61 3.84
C ALA A 79 6.07 10.60 4.26
N ILE A 80 5.91 9.35 3.82
CA ILE A 80 6.94 8.32 3.96
C ILE A 80 7.25 7.72 2.60
N GLY A 81 8.53 7.50 2.34
CA GLY A 81 9.03 6.80 1.16
C GLY A 81 9.56 5.41 1.49
N PHE A 82 9.03 4.36 0.88
CA PHE A 82 9.48 2.98 1.01
C PHE A 82 10.56 2.66 -0.02
N VAL A 83 11.74 2.28 0.45
CA VAL A 83 12.95 2.16 -0.36
C VAL A 83 13.21 0.72 -0.76
N VAL A 84 13.53 0.53 -2.04
CA VAL A 84 14.04 -0.73 -2.58
C VAL A 84 15.56 -0.62 -2.72
N GLU A 85 16.33 -1.41 -1.97
CA GLU A 85 17.79 -1.28 -1.92
C GLU A 85 18.46 -1.43 -3.29
N ARG A 86 18.04 -2.41 -4.11
CA ARG A 86 18.62 -2.60 -5.46
C ARG A 86 18.52 -1.35 -6.34
N ARG A 87 17.50 -0.51 -6.10
CA ARG A 87 17.27 0.72 -6.87
C ARG A 87 18.17 1.85 -6.42
N VAL A 88 18.49 1.90 -5.12
CA VAL A 88 19.56 2.75 -4.60
C VAL A 88 20.87 2.39 -5.27
N GLN A 89 21.22 1.09 -5.26
CA GLN A 89 22.47 0.59 -5.82
C GLN A 89 22.59 0.84 -7.33
N ALA A 90 21.49 0.65 -8.08
CA ALA A 90 21.46 0.90 -9.52
C ALA A 90 21.74 2.37 -9.89
N LEU A 91 21.44 3.31 -8.99
CA LEU A 91 21.72 4.74 -9.18
C LEU A 91 23.10 5.17 -8.65
N GLY A 92 23.88 4.26 -8.07
CA GLY A 92 25.20 4.55 -7.51
C GLY A 92 25.15 5.62 -6.43
N GLU A 93 26.15 6.51 -6.41
CA GLU A 93 26.28 7.57 -5.38
C GLU A 93 25.05 8.48 -5.31
N ILE A 94 24.38 8.74 -6.44
CA ILE A 94 23.20 9.61 -6.42
C ILE A 94 22.02 8.95 -5.71
N GLY A 95 21.95 7.61 -5.69
CA GLY A 95 20.83 6.87 -5.09
C GLY A 95 20.67 7.21 -3.62
N GLN A 96 21.78 7.21 -2.88
CA GLN A 96 21.79 7.61 -1.47
C GLN A 96 21.46 9.10 -1.30
N ALA A 97 22.04 9.97 -2.14
CA ALA A 97 21.80 11.42 -2.08
C ALA A 97 20.32 11.78 -2.31
N LEU A 98 19.60 11.02 -3.15
CA LEU A 98 18.17 11.24 -3.38
C LEU A 98 17.30 10.85 -2.18
N LEU A 99 17.79 10.01 -1.27
CA LEU A 99 17.06 9.62 -0.05
C LEU A 99 17.24 10.60 1.11
N GLU A 100 18.32 11.40 1.11
CA GLU A 100 18.60 12.32 2.23
C GLU A 100 17.43 13.26 2.54
N PRO A 101 16.78 13.93 1.55
CA PRO A 101 15.65 14.81 1.84
C PRO A 101 14.44 14.09 2.46
N TRP A 102 14.21 12.83 2.07
CA TRP A 102 13.14 11.98 2.62
C TRP A 102 13.36 11.62 4.09
N ASN A 103 14.58 11.79 4.62
CA ASN A 103 14.89 11.55 6.02
C ASN A 103 14.99 12.84 6.86
N THR A 104 14.30 13.91 6.45
CA THR A 104 14.29 15.21 7.15
C THR A 104 12.89 15.69 7.46
N GLY A 105 12.75 16.56 8.48
CA GLY A 105 11.49 17.26 8.78
C GLY A 105 10.30 16.31 9.00
N GLN A 106 9.26 16.47 8.16
CA GLN A 106 8.02 15.68 8.20
C GLN A 106 8.05 14.45 7.26
N PHE A 107 9.18 14.19 6.60
CA PHE A 107 9.36 13.02 5.76
C PHE A 107 10.02 11.89 6.54
N GLU A 108 9.70 10.64 6.22
CA GLU A 108 10.28 9.43 6.81
C GLU A 108 10.68 8.43 5.73
N LEU A 109 11.61 7.53 6.04
CA LEU A 109 11.98 6.40 5.20
C LEU A 109 11.41 5.09 5.77
N GLY A 110 10.90 4.23 4.88
CA GLY A 110 10.47 2.87 5.16
C GLY A 110 11.24 1.85 4.31
N ASN A 111 11.17 0.59 4.70
CA ASN A 111 11.81 -0.52 3.99
C ASN A 111 10.82 -1.19 3.02
N HIS A 112 11.22 -1.38 1.76
CA HIS A 112 10.45 -2.05 0.71
C HIS A 112 11.14 -3.29 0.15
N SER A 113 11.93 -3.95 1.00
CA SER A 113 12.79 -5.08 0.66
C SER A 113 14.00 -4.72 -0.20
N ALA A 114 14.95 -5.66 -0.28
CA ALA A 114 16.15 -5.50 -1.08
C ALA A 114 15.85 -5.46 -2.58
N ASN A 115 15.07 -6.43 -3.07
CA ASN A 115 14.90 -6.71 -4.49
C ASN A 115 13.46 -6.58 -5.00
N HIS A 116 12.53 -6.10 -4.18
CA HIS A 116 11.11 -5.99 -4.53
C HIS A 116 10.51 -7.30 -5.12
N PRO A 117 10.75 -8.48 -4.52
CA PRO A 117 10.19 -9.73 -5.02
C PRO A 117 8.73 -9.87 -4.60
N ASP A 118 7.98 -10.71 -5.32
CA ASP A 118 6.72 -11.23 -4.79
C ASP A 118 7.01 -12.15 -3.60
N SER A 119 6.73 -11.67 -2.39
CA SER A 119 6.92 -12.40 -1.14
C SER A 119 6.10 -13.68 -1.06
N ASN A 120 5.01 -13.83 -1.82
CA ASN A 120 4.29 -15.10 -1.90
C ASN A 120 5.13 -16.20 -2.57
N THR A 121 6.19 -15.87 -3.29
CA THR A 121 7.11 -16.85 -3.90
C THR A 121 8.30 -17.23 -3.02
N LEU A 122 8.43 -16.59 -1.85
CA LEU A 122 9.57 -16.76 -0.97
C LEU A 122 9.28 -17.73 0.19
N ASP A 123 10.32 -18.42 0.65
CA ASP A 123 10.32 -19.02 1.98
C ASP A 123 10.70 -17.96 3.06
N VAL A 124 10.61 -18.36 4.33
CA VAL A 124 10.82 -17.47 5.48
C VAL A 124 12.25 -16.93 5.54
N ASP A 125 13.25 -17.74 5.19
CA ASP A 125 14.66 -17.34 5.25
C ASP A 125 15.00 -16.39 4.09
N ALA A 126 14.44 -16.63 2.90
CA ALA A 126 14.55 -15.73 1.77
C ALA A 126 13.88 -14.38 2.06
N PHE A 127 12.68 -14.38 2.64
CA PHE A 127 12.04 -13.15 3.08
C PHE A 127 12.86 -12.41 4.16
N ARG A 128 13.43 -13.14 5.13
CA ARG A 128 14.30 -12.54 6.14
C ARG A 128 15.53 -11.85 5.52
N ARG A 129 16.16 -12.48 4.52
CA ARG A 129 17.26 -11.85 3.77
C ARG A 129 16.79 -10.58 3.06
N GLU A 130 15.65 -10.62 2.39
CA GLU A 130 15.08 -9.44 1.73
C GLU A 130 14.84 -8.26 2.67
N VAL A 131 14.37 -8.53 3.90
CA VAL A 131 14.19 -7.49 4.92
C VAL A 131 15.52 -6.93 5.39
N ILE A 132 16.49 -7.80 5.72
CA ILE A 132 17.80 -7.39 6.26
C ILE A 132 18.65 -6.67 5.21
N ASP A 133 18.73 -7.22 4.00
CA ASP A 133 19.52 -6.64 2.92
C ASP A 133 18.89 -5.31 2.45
N GLY A 134 17.56 -5.19 2.55
CA GLY A 134 16.83 -3.93 2.30
C GLY A 134 17.17 -2.79 3.26
N GLU A 135 17.88 -3.07 4.36
CA GLU A 135 18.28 -2.07 5.35
C GLU A 135 19.63 -1.43 5.05
N ALA A 136 20.41 -1.99 4.12
CA ALA A 136 21.83 -1.70 3.95
C ALA A 136 22.12 -0.20 3.83
N THR A 137 21.35 0.53 3.02
CA THR A 137 21.47 1.99 2.92
C THR A 137 20.66 2.74 3.99
N ILE A 138 19.40 2.35 4.19
CA ILE A 138 18.43 3.20 4.92
C ILE A 138 18.54 3.12 6.44
N ARG A 139 18.91 1.98 7.01
CA ARG A 139 19.05 1.84 8.47
C ARG A 139 20.14 2.78 9.04
N PRO A 140 21.39 2.74 8.55
CA PRO A 140 22.42 3.66 9.06
C PRO A 140 22.06 5.13 8.80
N MET A 141 21.39 5.45 7.69
CA MET A 141 20.92 6.81 7.40
C MET A 141 19.90 7.30 8.43
N VAL A 142 18.89 6.49 8.73
CA VAL A 142 17.83 6.82 9.69
C VAL A 142 18.39 6.90 11.11
N GLU A 143 19.23 5.95 11.51
CA GLU A 143 19.84 5.93 12.86
C GLU A 143 20.81 7.10 13.08
N LYS A 144 21.60 7.49 12.06
CA LYS A 144 22.48 8.67 12.11
C LYS A 144 21.69 9.96 12.32
N ALA A 145 20.44 10.03 11.84
CA ALA A 145 19.54 11.16 12.05
C ALA A 145 18.81 11.11 13.41
N GLY A 146 19.10 10.14 14.29
CA GLY A 146 18.43 9.96 15.57
C GLY A 146 16.97 9.49 15.43
N ARG A 147 16.63 8.88 14.30
CA ARG A 147 15.28 8.40 13.96
C ARG A 147 15.21 6.88 14.02
N THR A 148 14.02 6.32 13.80
CA THR A 148 13.76 4.88 13.87
C THR A 148 13.18 4.39 12.55
N LEU A 149 13.83 3.41 11.93
CA LEU A 149 13.33 2.74 10.73
C LEU A 149 12.24 1.74 11.15
N ARG A 150 10.98 2.19 11.14
CA ARG A 150 9.88 1.49 11.83
C ARG A 150 8.83 0.88 10.93
N PHE A 151 8.81 1.21 9.63
CA PHE A 151 7.78 0.73 8.71
C PHE A 151 8.38 -0.14 7.61
N PHE A 152 7.69 -1.27 7.34
CA PHE A 152 7.94 -2.13 6.20
C PHE A 152 6.67 -2.27 5.38
N ARG A 153 6.76 -2.13 4.06
CA ARG A 153 5.66 -2.46 3.14
C ARG A 153 6.07 -3.61 2.24
N PHE A 154 5.20 -4.60 2.11
CA PHE A 154 5.43 -5.73 1.19
C PHE A 154 5.26 -5.27 -0.27
N PRO A 155 6.22 -5.58 -1.16
CA PRO A 155 6.01 -5.50 -2.60
C PRO A 155 4.71 -6.18 -3.02
N TYR A 156 4.00 -5.59 -3.98
CA TYR A 156 2.69 -6.05 -4.47
C TYR A 156 1.61 -6.17 -3.39
N ASN A 157 1.87 -5.68 -2.18
CA ASN A 157 1.03 -5.89 -1.01
C ASN A 157 0.76 -7.39 -0.71
N HIS A 158 1.73 -8.27 -1.04
CA HIS A 158 1.63 -9.72 -0.87
C HIS A 158 2.16 -10.16 0.51
N LEU A 159 1.32 -10.12 1.54
CA LEU A 159 1.72 -10.40 2.93
C LEU A 159 1.96 -11.90 3.22
N GLY A 160 1.77 -12.79 2.25
CA GLY A 160 1.69 -14.24 2.43
C GLY A 160 0.35 -14.79 1.94
N ASP A 161 0.40 -15.85 1.14
CA ASP A 161 -0.76 -16.52 0.51
C ASP A 161 -1.36 -17.65 1.37
N THR A 162 -0.70 -18.00 2.48
CA THR A 162 -1.14 -18.93 3.52
C THR A 162 -0.96 -18.30 4.89
N ASP A 163 -1.83 -18.63 5.85
CA ASP A 163 -1.77 -18.03 7.18
C ASP A 163 -0.44 -18.32 7.88
N GLN A 164 0.11 -19.53 7.69
CA GLN A 164 1.43 -19.90 8.21
C GLN A 164 2.55 -19.01 7.64
N ARG A 165 2.53 -18.72 6.33
CA ARG A 165 3.52 -17.84 5.70
C ARG A 165 3.38 -16.41 6.18
N ARG A 166 2.15 -15.89 6.20
CA ARG A 166 1.82 -14.56 6.72
C ARG A 166 2.36 -14.35 8.13
N GLU A 167 2.01 -15.25 9.06
CA GLU A 167 2.46 -15.16 10.45
C GLU A 167 3.98 -15.29 10.58
N ALA A 168 4.62 -16.11 9.75
CA ALA A 168 6.08 -16.22 9.75
C ALA A 168 6.76 -14.92 9.28
N PHE A 169 6.24 -14.30 8.22
CA PHE A 169 6.74 -13.01 7.74
C PHE A 169 6.49 -11.89 8.76
N GLU A 170 5.30 -11.86 9.38
CA GLU A 170 5.00 -10.91 10.46
C GLU A 170 5.96 -11.07 11.65
N ARG A 171 6.32 -12.30 12.04
CA ARG A 171 7.34 -12.54 13.07
C ARG A 171 8.71 -12.00 12.67
N VAL A 172 9.14 -12.25 11.43
CA VAL A 172 10.41 -11.70 10.89
C VAL A 172 10.42 -10.18 11.00
N LEU A 173 9.33 -9.51 10.59
CA LEU A 173 9.21 -8.06 10.69
C LEU A 173 9.25 -7.57 12.15
N GLY A 174 8.51 -8.24 13.05
CA GLY A 174 8.47 -7.92 14.47
C GLY A 174 9.83 -8.06 15.17
N GLU A 175 10.59 -9.12 14.86
CA GLU A 175 11.96 -9.33 15.36
C GLU A 175 12.94 -8.23 14.92
N ARG A 176 12.66 -7.58 13.78
CA ARG A 176 13.44 -6.44 13.25
C ARG A 176 12.89 -5.08 13.69
N GLY A 177 11.81 -5.06 14.49
CA GLY A 177 11.19 -3.84 15.01
C GLY A 177 10.28 -3.12 14.01
N TYR A 178 9.85 -3.78 12.94
CA TYR A 178 8.95 -3.18 11.95
C TYR A 178 7.48 -3.33 12.32
N HIS A 179 6.74 -2.27 12.03
CA HIS A 179 5.30 -2.30 11.81
C HIS A 179 5.03 -2.46 10.32
N LEU A 180 4.06 -3.31 10.01
CA LEU A 180 3.51 -3.42 8.67
C LEU A 180 2.83 -2.09 8.29
N ALA A 181 3.19 -1.54 7.13
CA ALA A 181 2.54 -0.37 6.57
C ALA A 181 1.34 -0.75 5.69
N GLY A 182 0.15 -0.35 6.11
CA GLY A 182 -1.09 -0.54 5.37
C GLY A 182 -1.20 0.32 4.12
N SER A 183 -2.11 -0.06 3.22
CA SER A 183 -2.59 0.75 2.10
C SER A 183 -4.11 0.63 1.99
N THR A 184 -4.81 1.75 1.89
CA THR A 184 -6.28 1.74 1.80
C THR A 184 -6.81 2.35 0.52
N ILE A 185 -5.97 3.07 -0.22
CA ILE A 185 -6.33 3.76 -1.46
C ILE A 185 -5.25 3.42 -2.48
N ASP A 186 -5.67 2.79 -3.57
CA ASP A 186 -4.88 2.63 -4.79
C ASP A 186 -5.36 3.63 -5.83
N THR A 187 -4.46 4.08 -6.69
CA THR A 187 -4.80 4.91 -7.85
C THR A 187 -4.23 4.35 -9.15
N SER A 188 -3.71 3.12 -9.10
CA SER A 188 -3.13 2.39 -10.23
C SER A 188 -2.14 3.23 -11.03
N ASP A 189 -1.41 4.11 -10.35
CA ASP A 189 -0.53 5.13 -10.92
C ASP A 189 0.53 4.51 -11.83
N TYR A 190 0.96 3.27 -11.56
CA TYR A 190 1.87 2.50 -12.40
C TYR A 190 1.33 2.26 -13.83
N VAL A 191 0.02 2.07 -14.02
CA VAL A 191 -0.60 1.91 -15.36
C VAL A 191 -0.53 3.23 -16.11
N PHE A 192 -0.87 4.32 -15.42
CA PHE A 192 -0.83 5.65 -16.01
C PHE A 192 0.61 6.12 -16.28
N ASP A 193 1.56 5.80 -15.42
CA ASP A 193 2.98 6.12 -15.60
C ASP A 193 3.57 5.40 -16.82
N ALA A 194 3.23 4.13 -17.03
CA ALA A 194 3.62 3.40 -18.22
C ALA A 194 3.11 4.07 -19.52
N ALA A 195 1.84 4.48 -19.53
CA ALA A 195 1.27 5.26 -20.63
C ALA A 195 1.96 6.63 -20.78
N TYR A 196 2.21 7.32 -19.67
CA TYR A 196 2.82 8.64 -19.60
C TYR A 196 4.24 8.64 -20.17
N GLU A 197 5.06 7.68 -19.76
CA GLU A 197 6.42 7.49 -20.27
C GLU A 197 6.43 7.15 -21.76
N ARG A 198 5.46 6.36 -22.25
CA ARG A 198 5.31 6.10 -23.69
C ARG A 198 4.97 7.38 -24.46
N ALA A 199 4.11 8.24 -23.92
CA ALA A 199 3.78 9.53 -24.54
C ALA A 199 4.99 10.48 -24.55
N LEU A 200 5.76 10.52 -23.46
CA LEU A 200 7.00 11.31 -23.36
C LEU A 200 8.07 10.84 -24.35
N ALA A 201 8.31 9.54 -24.47
CA ALA A 201 9.27 8.97 -25.43
C ALA A 201 8.91 9.32 -26.88
N ARG A 202 7.63 9.58 -27.16
CA ARG A 202 7.11 9.99 -28.47
C ARG A 202 7.01 11.50 -28.65
N SER A 203 7.37 12.29 -27.64
CA SER A 203 7.17 13.74 -27.61
C SER A 203 5.71 14.17 -27.88
N ASP A 204 4.74 13.31 -27.53
CA ASP A 204 3.31 13.59 -27.74
C ASP A 204 2.74 14.38 -26.56
N THR A 205 2.95 15.69 -26.58
CA THR A 205 2.52 16.60 -25.51
C THR A 205 1.00 16.65 -25.31
N ALA A 206 0.21 16.36 -26.34
CA ALA A 206 -1.24 16.29 -26.22
C ALA A 206 -1.67 15.02 -25.46
N MET A 207 -1.04 13.89 -25.77
CA MET A 207 -1.29 12.63 -25.06
C MET A 207 -0.80 12.69 -23.61
N VAL A 208 0.37 13.31 -23.35
CA VAL A 208 0.88 13.56 -21.99
C VAL A 208 -0.20 14.25 -21.14
N ARG A 209 -0.75 15.37 -21.60
CA ARG A 209 -1.81 16.10 -20.87
C ARG A 209 -3.08 15.28 -20.70
N ARG A 210 -3.48 14.56 -21.75
CA ARG A 210 -4.66 13.69 -21.70
C ARG A 210 -4.53 12.58 -20.65
N ILE A 211 -3.33 12.00 -20.50
CA ILE A 211 -3.03 10.98 -19.49
C ILE A 211 -3.04 11.59 -18.09
N GLU A 212 -2.42 12.76 -17.89
CA GLU A 212 -2.46 13.46 -16.60
C GLU A 212 -3.90 13.77 -16.15
N ASP A 213 -4.75 14.25 -17.07
CA ASP A 213 -6.15 14.56 -16.77
C ASP A 213 -6.94 13.30 -16.43
N ALA A 214 -6.77 12.23 -17.21
CA ALA A 214 -7.42 10.96 -16.95
C ALA A 214 -6.97 10.32 -15.64
N TYR A 215 -5.68 10.44 -15.29
CA TYR A 215 -5.17 9.97 -14.02
C TYR A 215 -5.83 10.69 -12.85
N ILE A 216 -5.94 12.01 -12.90
CA ILE A 216 -6.59 12.79 -11.84
C ILE A 216 -8.09 12.52 -11.74
N ASP A 217 -8.79 12.36 -12.87
CA ASP A 217 -10.20 11.97 -12.87
C ASP A 217 -10.42 10.58 -12.25
N TYR A 218 -9.56 9.62 -12.59
CA TYR A 218 -9.57 8.26 -12.03
C TYR A 218 -9.26 8.26 -10.53
N SER A 219 -8.19 8.95 -10.10
CA SER A 219 -7.83 9.05 -8.68
C SER A 219 -8.98 9.63 -7.83
N ARG A 220 -9.72 10.60 -8.36
CA ARG A 220 -10.89 11.17 -7.67
C ARG A 220 -11.97 10.10 -7.42
N VAL A 221 -12.23 9.24 -8.39
CA VAL A 221 -13.20 8.15 -8.26
C VAL A 221 -12.72 7.13 -7.24
N GLU A 222 -11.46 6.69 -7.35
CA GLU A 222 -10.89 5.68 -6.46
C GLU A 222 -10.81 6.14 -5.01
N ILE A 223 -10.42 7.40 -4.75
CA ILE A 223 -10.43 7.97 -3.39
C ILE A 223 -11.83 7.86 -2.77
N ALA A 224 -12.88 8.21 -3.52
CA ALA A 224 -14.25 8.14 -3.03
C ALA A 224 -14.74 6.69 -2.85
N TYR A 225 -14.37 5.80 -3.78
CA TYR A 225 -14.69 4.38 -3.72
C TYR A 225 -14.11 3.73 -2.46
N TYR A 226 -12.80 3.89 -2.23
CA TYR A 226 -12.12 3.32 -1.08
C TYR A 226 -12.60 3.89 0.25
N ALA A 227 -12.90 5.20 0.30
CA ALA A 227 -13.53 5.80 1.46
C ALA A 227 -14.89 5.15 1.80
N ASP A 228 -15.73 4.89 0.80
CA ASP A 228 -17.01 4.21 0.96
C ASP A 228 -16.87 2.72 1.32
N LEU A 229 -15.93 2.00 0.69
CA LEU A 229 -15.59 0.62 1.04
C LEU A 229 -15.22 0.51 2.52
N ASN A 230 -14.29 1.34 2.98
CA ASN A 230 -13.82 1.30 4.37
C ASN A 230 -14.96 1.65 5.35
N ARG A 231 -15.80 2.65 5.00
CA ARG A 231 -16.97 3.04 5.80
C ARG A 231 -17.99 1.92 5.94
N LYS A 232 -18.29 1.20 4.86
CA LYS A 232 -19.21 0.05 4.87
C LYS A 232 -18.67 -1.09 5.72
N VAL A 233 -17.37 -1.32 5.66
CA VAL A 233 -16.71 -2.45 6.33
C VAL A 233 -16.48 -2.19 7.83
N LEU A 234 -16.13 -0.96 8.20
CA LEU A 234 -15.74 -0.62 9.58
C LEU A 234 -16.81 0.18 10.35
N GLY A 235 -17.86 0.64 9.67
CA GLY A 235 -18.85 1.58 10.22
C GLY A 235 -18.38 3.03 10.29
N CYS A 236 -17.12 3.28 9.91
CA CYS A 236 -16.47 4.59 9.88
C CYS A 236 -15.39 4.60 8.79
N GLU A 237 -14.97 5.79 8.39
CA GLU A 237 -13.80 5.94 7.52
C GLU A 237 -12.55 6.08 8.39
N PRO A 238 -11.65 5.08 8.43
CA PRO A 238 -10.37 5.23 9.12
C PRO A 238 -9.50 6.25 8.38
N PRO A 239 -8.44 6.79 8.99
CA PRO A 239 -7.43 7.57 8.28
C PRO A 239 -6.97 6.83 7.02
N GLY A 240 -7.12 7.43 5.84
CA GLY A 240 -6.70 6.81 4.59
C GLY A 240 -5.18 6.72 4.51
N ILE A 241 -4.68 5.71 3.80
CA ILE A 241 -3.27 5.58 3.43
C ILE A 241 -3.22 5.45 1.91
N LEU A 242 -2.80 6.53 1.24
CA LEU A 242 -2.63 6.57 -0.20
C LEU A 242 -1.29 5.95 -0.58
N LEU A 243 -1.34 4.94 -1.44
CA LEU A 243 -0.17 4.37 -2.09
C LEU A 243 0.06 5.08 -3.42
N LEU A 244 1.23 5.67 -3.58
CA LEU A 244 1.78 6.21 -4.83
C LEU A 244 3.16 5.57 -5.05
N HIS A 245 3.72 5.69 -6.25
CA HIS A 245 5.12 5.34 -6.49
C HIS A 245 5.96 6.59 -6.82
N ALA A 246 7.27 6.53 -6.55
CA ALA A 246 8.22 7.57 -6.97
C ALA A 246 8.46 7.53 -8.50
N ASN A 247 7.49 8.01 -9.27
CA ASN A 247 7.45 8.00 -10.74
C ASN A 247 7.10 9.38 -11.33
N ARG A 248 7.23 9.51 -12.65
CA ARG A 248 7.13 10.82 -13.31
C ARG A 248 5.71 11.35 -13.37
N ILE A 249 4.70 10.48 -13.51
CA ILE A 249 3.32 10.96 -13.51
C ILE A 249 2.95 11.55 -12.15
N ASN A 250 3.31 10.92 -11.03
CA ASN A 250 3.09 11.48 -9.70
C ASN A 250 3.89 12.75 -9.49
N ALA A 251 5.14 12.82 -9.94
CA ALA A 251 5.92 14.06 -9.89
C ALA A 251 5.24 15.21 -10.63
N ALA A 252 4.65 14.94 -11.81
CA ALA A 252 3.96 15.94 -12.61
C ALA A 252 2.60 16.36 -12.00
N THR A 253 1.92 15.45 -11.30
CA THR A 253 0.53 15.68 -10.85
C THR A 253 0.36 15.78 -9.33
N ILE A 254 1.43 15.72 -8.53
CA ILE A 254 1.36 15.69 -7.06
C ILE A 254 0.48 16.81 -6.49
N ASP A 255 0.60 18.01 -7.03
CA ASP A 255 -0.19 19.18 -6.63
C ASP A 255 -1.70 18.98 -6.85
N ARG A 256 -2.08 18.31 -7.93
CA ARG A 256 -3.47 18.00 -8.29
C ARG A 256 -4.01 16.87 -7.41
N ILE A 257 -3.23 15.82 -7.15
CA ILE A 257 -3.60 14.73 -6.24
C ILE A 257 -3.87 15.27 -4.84
N LEU A 258 -2.94 16.06 -4.29
CA LEU A 258 -3.12 16.69 -2.98
C LEU A 258 -4.32 17.65 -2.97
N GLY A 259 -4.60 18.30 -4.10
CA GLY A 259 -5.79 19.12 -4.31
C GLY A 259 -7.10 18.36 -4.17
N LEU A 260 -7.18 17.12 -4.67
CA LEU A 260 -8.37 16.26 -4.54
C LEU A 260 -8.73 16.05 -3.06
N PHE A 261 -7.75 15.69 -2.23
CA PHE A 261 -7.93 15.49 -0.80
C PHE A 261 -8.36 16.77 -0.07
N ARG A 262 -7.69 17.90 -0.34
CA ARG A 262 -8.06 19.19 0.28
C ARG A 262 -9.47 19.62 -0.09
N SER A 263 -9.85 19.49 -1.36
CA SER A 263 -11.18 19.88 -1.85
C SER A 263 -12.32 19.02 -1.28
N THR A 264 -12.00 17.82 -0.78
CA THR A 264 -12.96 16.88 -0.18
C THR A 264 -12.88 16.82 1.35
N GLY A 265 -12.17 17.77 1.96
CA GLY A 265 -12.12 18.00 3.41
C GLY A 265 -11.08 17.17 4.17
N TYR A 266 -10.15 16.51 3.48
CA TYR A 266 -9.10 15.75 4.16
C TYR A 266 -8.00 16.67 4.70
N ARG A 267 -7.49 16.32 5.88
CA ARG A 267 -6.21 16.79 6.40
C ARG A 267 -5.12 15.74 6.15
N PHE A 268 -3.88 16.19 6.02
CA PHE A 268 -2.74 15.29 5.87
C PHE A 268 -2.13 14.96 7.24
N VAL A 269 -1.78 13.70 7.44
CA VAL A 269 -1.17 13.17 8.67
C VAL A 269 0.00 12.26 8.32
N SER A 270 0.91 12.00 9.26
CA SER A 270 1.98 11.02 9.06
C SER A 270 1.41 9.59 9.01
N LEU A 271 2.18 8.64 8.48
CA LEU A 271 1.78 7.23 8.51
C LEU A 271 1.66 6.71 9.95
N GLU A 272 2.53 7.17 10.86
CA GLU A 272 2.42 6.85 12.29
C GLU A 272 1.10 7.33 12.89
N GLU A 273 0.71 8.58 12.64
CA GLU A 273 -0.56 9.13 13.14
C GLU A 273 -1.76 8.38 12.53
N ALA A 274 -1.73 8.08 11.22
CA ALA A 274 -2.78 7.30 10.57
C ALA A 274 -2.93 5.89 11.16
N GLN A 275 -1.81 5.17 11.34
CA GLN A 275 -1.81 3.79 11.84
C GLN A 275 -1.97 3.68 13.37
N ALA A 276 -1.98 4.80 14.11
CA ALA A 276 -2.40 4.81 15.52
C ALA A 276 -3.90 4.51 15.69
N HIS A 277 -4.69 4.67 14.61
CA HIS A 277 -6.12 4.37 14.62
C HIS A 277 -6.39 2.87 14.90
N PRO A 278 -7.42 2.52 15.71
CA PRO A 278 -7.71 1.14 16.11
C PRO A 278 -7.82 0.12 14.96
N ALA A 279 -8.27 0.56 13.77
CA ALA A 279 -8.37 -0.29 12.59
C ALA A 279 -7.03 -0.90 12.13
N TYR A 280 -5.90 -0.27 12.46
CA TYR A 280 -4.56 -0.70 12.04
C TYR A 280 -3.77 -1.42 13.15
N ARG A 281 -4.31 -1.51 14.37
CA ARG A 281 -3.59 -2.07 15.53
C ARG A 281 -3.19 -3.54 15.36
N GLN A 282 -3.94 -4.28 14.55
CA GLN A 282 -3.69 -5.68 14.30
C GLN A 282 -3.31 -5.85 12.83
N PRO A 283 -2.28 -6.66 12.52
CA PRO A 283 -2.02 -7.03 11.15
C PRO A 283 -3.21 -7.82 10.59
N PRO A 284 -3.38 -7.88 9.24
CA PRO A 284 -4.47 -8.63 8.64
C PRO A 284 -4.49 -10.09 9.11
N ARG A 285 -5.64 -10.59 9.56
CA ARG A 285 -5.75 -11.94 10.18
C ARG A 285 -5.68 -13.09 9.19
N PHE A 286 -5.99 -12.82 7.92
CA PHE A 286 -6.10 -13.83 6.88
C PHE A 286 -5.12 -13.55 5.76
N ALA A 287 -4.45 -14.61 5.31
CA ALA A 287 -3.63 -14.60 4.12
C ALA A 287 -4.46 -14.38 2.85
N THR A 288 -3.87 -13.73 1.86
CA THR A 288 -4.50 -13.43 0.58
C THR A 288 -3.58 -13.85 -0.55
N LYS A 289 -4.14 -14.51 -1.58
CA LYS A 289 -3.38 -14.87 -2.78
C LYS A 289 -2.90 -13.65 -3.58
N PHE A 290 -3.68 -12.58 -3.54
CA PHE A 290 -3.40 -11.29 -4.16
C PHE A 290 -3.07 -10.24 -3.10
N GLY A 291 -2.76 -9.02 -3.51
CA GLY A 291 -2.48 -7.89 -2.61
C GLY A 291 -3.58 -6.84 -2.50
N PRO A 292 -4.81 -7.19 -2.09
CA PRO A 292 -5.90 -6.22 -2.07
C PRO A 292 -5.67 -5.13 -1.01
N MET A 293 -6.20 -3.94 -1.26
CA MET A 293 -6.25 -2.86 -0.28
C MET A 293 -6.96 -3.29 1.02
N TRP A 294 -6.63 -2.65 2.14
CA TRP A 294 -7.02 -3.09 3.47
C TRP A 294 -8.54 -3.20 3.68
N GLY A 295 -9.33 -2.37 3.00
CA GLY A 295 -10.79 -2.45 3.01
C GLY A 295 -11.33 -3.85 2.73
N TYR A 296 -10.78 -4.52 1.72
CA TYR A 296 -11.15 -5.89 1.36
C TYR A 296 -10.68 -6.93 2.38
N ARG A 297 -9.51 -6.71 3.00
CA ARG A 297 -8.99 -7.58 4.06
C ARG A 297 -9.91 -7.52 5.28
N TRP A 298 -10.26 -6.32 5.71
CA TRP A 298 -11.19 -6.10 6.82
C TRP A 298 -12.60 -6.63 6.53
N ALA A 299 -13.06 -6.56 5.27
CA ALA A 299 -14.34 -7.12 4.87
C ALA A 299 -14.36 -8.64 5.08
N ARG A 300 -13.30 -9.32 4.61
CA ARG A 300 -13.12 -10.76 4.82
C ARG A 300 -13.04 -11.11 6.30
N GLU A 301 -12.32 -10.33 7.10
CA GLU A 301 -12.21 -10.57 8.55
C GLU A 301 -13.54 -10.48 9.30
N ARG A 302 -14.49 -9.74 8.74
CA ARG A 302 -15.81 -9.46 9.31
C ARG A 302 -16.93 -10.28 8.65
N ASP A 303 -16.58 -11.20 7.75
CA ASP A 303 -17.52 -11.95 6.91
C ASP A 303 -18.52 -11.04 6.17
N LEU A 304 -18.07 -9.85 5.75
CA LEU A 304 -18.85 -8.88 5.00
C LEU A 304 -18.62 -9.07 3.51
N LYS A 305 -19.71 -9.30 2.77
CA LYS A 305 -19.70 -9.35 1.31
C LYS A 305 -19.58 -7.94 0.75
N VAL A 306 -18.52 -7.69 0.00
CA VAL A 306 -18.32 -6.46 -0.77
C VAL A 306 -18.28 -6.80 -2.26
N ASN A 307 -18.80 -5.91 -3.10
CA ASN A 307 -18.76 -6.09 -4.54
C ASN A 307 -17.55 -5.37 -5.12
N GLY A 308 -16.44 -6.09 -5.31
CA GLY A 308 -15.22 -5.55 -5.91
C GLY A 308 -15.38 -5.08 -7.36
N SER A 309 -16.43 -5.52 -8.08
CA SER A 309 -16.69 -5.04 -9.45
C SER A 309 -17.12 -3.57 -9.52
N LYS A 310 -17.21 -2.89 -8.38
CA LYS A 310 -17.53 -1.45 -8.27
C LYS A 310 -16.28 -0.59 -8.16
N GLU A 311 -15.13 -1.20 -7.89
CA GLU A 311 -13.83 -0.55 -8.11
C GLU A 311 -13.67 -0.36 -9.62
N GLU A 312 -13.37 0.86 -10.05
CA GLU A 312 -13.21 1.11 -11.48
C GLU A 312 -11.83 0.63 -11.91
N GLU A 313 -11.73 0.05 -13.10
CA GLU A 313 -10.43 -0.21 -13.72
C GLU A 313 -9.94 1.07 -14.39
N PRO A 314 -8.61 1.27 -14.54
CA PRO A 314 -8.07 2.35 -15.37
C PRO A 314 -8.73 2.37 -16.75
N PRO A 315 -8.99 3.55 -17.35
CA PRO A 315 -9.70 3.62 -18.62
C PRO A 315 -9.05 2.73 -19.68
N ALA A 316 -9.83 1.91 -20.37
CA ALA A 316 -9.30 0.88 -21.28
C ALA A 316 -8.34 1.44 -22.35
N TRP A 317 -8.48 2.70 -22.74
CA TRP A 317 -7.55 3.35 -23.67
C TRP A 317 -6.17 3.63 -23.04
N VAL A 318 -6.11 3.93 -21.74
CA VAL A 318 -4.84 4.08 -20.99
C VAL A 318 -4.16 2.73 -20.92
N THR A 319 -4.88 1.68 -20.50
CA THR A 319 -4.34 0.31 -20.41
C THR A 319 -3.81 -0.19 -21.74
N ARG A 320 -4.54 0.06 -22.84
CA ARG A 320 -4.06 -0.28 -24.20
C ARG A 320 -2.84 0.57 -24.58
N TYR A 321 -2.82 1.85 -24.25
CA TYR A 321 -1.70 2.72 -24.58
C TYR A 321 -0.46 2.43 -23.73
N SER A 322 -0.60 1.90 -22.51
CA SER A 322 0.54 1.48 -21.67
C SER A 322 1.20 0.19 -22.16
N ASP A 323 0.50 -0.62 -22.96
CA ASP A 323 1.05 -1.87 -23.50
C ASP A 323 2.11 -1.58 -24.58
N PRO A 324 3.39 -1.91 -24.37
CA PRO A 324 4.46 -1.62 -25.32
C PRO A 324 4.27 -2.34 -26.66
N ASP A 325 3.55 -3.47 -26.68
CA ASP A 325 3.33 -4.31 -27.85
C ASP A 325 2.02 -3.95 -28.58
N ALA A 326 1.14 -3.16 -27.97
CA ALA A 326 -0.12 -2.76 -28.59
C ALA A 326 0.11 -1.78 -29.75
N PRO A 327 -0.61 -1.96 -30.89
CA PRO A 327 -0.62 -0.97 -31.97
C PRO A 327 -1.29 0.32 -31.50
N LEU A 328 -0.73 1.44 -31.96
CA LEU A 328 -1.15 2.81 -31.58
C LEU A 328 -2.45 3.25 -32.24
#